data_AF-A0AA41VH02-F1
#
_entry.id   AF-A0AA41VH02-F1
#
_cell.length_a   1.000
_cell.length_b   1.000
_cell.length_c   1.000
_cell.angle_alpha   90.00
_cell.angle_beta   90.00
_cell.angle_gamma   90.00
#
_symmetry.space_group_name_H-M   'P 1'
#
loop_
_entity.id
_entity.type
_entity.pdbx_description
1 polymer ?
#
loop_
_entity_poly.entity_id
_entity_poly.type
_entity_poly.pdbx_seq_one_letter_code
_entity_poly.pdbx_strand_id
1 'polypeptide(L)'
;MQPVLAEKKKAIKVLVAIDDSEESIYALEWALDNLFTSGAESMRKAQKQNSTNVLSGALKICKQRPVVKVETLIMEGDPKDMICQAAEQMDTDFLVVGSRGLGKIKRAFLGSVSDYCAHHARCPFLIVKPPHH
;
A
#
# COMPACT_ATOMS: atom_id res chain seq x y z
N MET A 1 -25.25 25.20 -28.69
CA MET A 1 -24.54 25.10 -27.41
C MET A 1 -24.17 23.64 -27.21
N GLN A 2 -22.90 23.26 -27.41
CA GLN A 2 -22.48 21.86 -27.22
C GLN A 2 -22.35 21.56 -25.72
N PRO A 3 -22.72 20.35 -25.26
CA PRO A 3 -22.56 19.98 -23.86
C PRO A 3 -21.07 19.81 -23.56
N VAL A 4 -20.56 20.58 -22.59
CA VAL A 4 -19.24 20.37 -22.00
C VAL A 4 -19.26 18.98 -21.35
N LEU A 5 -18.54 18.03 -21.96
CA LEU A 5 -18.40 16.68 -21.42
C LEU A 5 -17.72 16.80 -20.05
N ALA A 6 -18.46 16.50 -18.98
CA ALA A 6 -17.88 16.46 -17.64
C ALA A 6 -16.71 15.47 -17.65
N GLU A 7 -15.49 15.96 -17.46
CA GLU A 7 -14.32 15.10 -17.33
C GLU A 7 -14.56 14.14 -16.16
N LYS A 8 -14.67 12.85 -16.47
CA LYS A 8 -14.69 11.82 -15.44
C LYS A 8 -13.35 11.89 -14.71
N LYS A 9 -13.37 12.16 -13.40
CA LYS A 9 -12.15 12.05 -12.57
C LYS A 9 -11.54 10.66 -12.79
N LYS A 10 -10.28 10.62 -13.24
CA LYS A 10 -9.50 9.38 -13.36
C LYS A 10 -9.45 8.72 -11.97
N ALA A 11 -9.77 7.43 -11.91
CA ALA A 11 -9.58 6.67 -10.69
C ALA A 11 -8.07 6.50 -10.42
N ILE A 12 -7.63 6.75 -9.19
CA ILE A 12 -6.24 6.54 -8.77
C ILE A 12 -6.06 5.04 -8.46
N LYS A 13 -5.03 4.43 -9.05
CA LYS A 13 -4.61 3.05 -8.78
C LYS A 13 -3.44 3.05 -7.81
N VAL A 14 -3.63 2.41 -6.66
CA VAL A 14 -2.59 2.26 -5.64
C VAL A 14 -2.29 0.79 -5.46
N LEU A 15 -1.01 0.43 -5.55
CA LEU A 15 -0.53 -0.90 -5.19
C LEU A 15 0.10 -0.84 -3.81
N VAL A 16 -0.31 -1.72 -2.90
CA VAL A 16 0.31 -1.85 -1.57
C VAL A 16 0.94 -3.23 -1.45
N ALA A 17 2.23 -3.30 -1.13
CA ALA A 17 2.90 -4.57 -0.86
C ALA A 17 2.60 -5.03 0.57
N ILE A 18 2.06 -6.24 0.71
CA ILE A 18 1.64 -6.82 2.00
C ILE A 18 2.42 -8.12 2.27
N ASP A 19 2.96 -8.23 3.48
CA ASP A 19 3.61 -9.43 4.03
C ASP A 19 3.03 -9.72 5.44
N ASP A 20 3.68 -10.61 6.21
CA ASP A 20 3.24 -10.98 7.56
C ASP A 20 3.58 -9.95 8.65
N SER A 21 3.94 -8.73 8.25
CA SER A 21 4.42 -7.71 9.17
C SER A 21 3.39 -6.69 9.62
N GLU A 22 3.67 -6.05 10.76
CA GLU A 22 2.87 -4.93 11.25
C GLU A 22 3.07 -3.68 10.38
N GLU A 23 4.27 -3.47 9.83
CA GLU A 23 4.57 -2.29 9.02
C GLU A 23 3.86 -2.30 7.66
N SER A 24 3.68 -3.48 7.03
CA SER A 24 2.96 -3.57 5.77
C SER A 24 1.45 -3.38 5.96
N ILE A 25 0.90 -3.90 7.06
CA ILE A 25 -0.48 -3.65 7.46
C ILE A 25 -0.70 -2.17 7.80
N TYR A 26 0.24 -1.55 8.52
CA TYR A 26 0.18 -0.11 8.79
C TYR A 26 0.23 0.71 7.48
N ALA A 27 1.06 0.32 6.52
CA ALA A 27 1.12 0.98 5.22
C ALA A 27 -0.20 0.89 4.44
N LEU A 28 -0.91 -0.23 4.54
CA LEU A 28 -2.25 -0.40 3.97
C LEU A 28 -3.27 0.55 4.61
N GLU A 29 -3.34 0.58 5.94
CA GLU A 29 -4.24 1.48 6.68
C GLU A 29 -3.94 2.95 6.33
N TRP A 30 -2.66 3.32 6.33
CA TRP A 30 -2.23 4.66 5.97
C TRP A 30 -2.64 5.03 4.54
N ALA A 31 -2.44 4.13 3.57
CA ALA A 31 -2.84 4.39 2.18
C ALA A 31 -4.35 4.60 2.06
N LEU A 32 -5.15 3.76 2.73
CA LEU A 32 -6.61 3.88 2.74
C LEU A 32 -7.07 5.21 3.35
N ASP A 33 -6.45 5.65 4.45
CA ASP A 33 -6.86 6.84 5.20
C ASP A 33 -6.30 8.16 4.62
N ASN A 34 -5.31 8.11 3.73
CA ASN A 34 -4.65 9.31 3.18
C ASN A 34 -4.77 9.47 1.66
N LEU A 35 -4.83 8.38 0.89
CA LEU A 35 -4.89 8.46 -0.58
C LEU A 35 -6.31 8.40 -1.13
N PHE A 36 -7.25 7.85 -0.37
CA PHE A 36 -8.64 7.62 -0.82
C PHE A 36 -9.68 8.49 -0.10
N THR A 37 -9.23 9.54 0.59
CA THR A 37 -10.10 10.36 1.42
C THR A 37 -10.84 11.40 0.58
N SER A 38 -12.10 11.10 0.24
CA SER A 38 -13.09 12.16 0.05
C SER A 38 -13.52 12.66 1.43
N GLY A 39 -12.82 13.67 1.97
CA GLY A 39 -13.35 14.57 3.00
C GLY A 39 -13.75 13.99 4.37
N ALA A 40 -13.26 12.83 4.80
CA ALA A 40 -13.52 12.32 6.15
C ALA A 40 -12.20 12.08 6.90
N GLU A 41 -11.88 12.99 7.81
CA GLU A 41 -10.90 12.74 8.87
C GLU A 41 -11.32 11.47 9.62
N SER A 42 -10.41 10.50 9.74
CA SER A 42 -10.59 9.40 10.68
C SER A 42 -9.26 8.89 11.18
N MET A 43 -8.82 9.49 12.29
CA MET A 43 -8.01 8.79 13.28
C MET A 43 -8.85 7.63 13.85
N ARG A 44 -8.48 6.39 13.53
CA ARG A 44 -8.83 5.23 14.36
C ARG A 44 -7.60 4.34 14.53
N LYS A 45 -7.38 3.90 15.76
CA LYS A 45 -6.25 3.05 16.16
C LYS A 45 -6.40 1.66 15.55
N ALA A 46 -5.30 1.17 14.96
CA ALA A 46 -5.13 -0.19 14.46
C ALA A 46 -5.38 -1.23 15.56
N GLN A 47 -6.21 -2.23 15.26
CA GLN A 47 -6.45 -3.37 16.14
C GLN A 47 -5.66 -4.58 15.61
N LYS A 48 -4.74 -5.10 16.43
CA LYS A 48 -3.93 -6.29 16.10
C LYS A 48 -4.81 -7.52 15.86
N GLN A 49 -4.64 -8.17 14.71
CA GLN A 49 -5.31 -9.42 14.39
C GLN A 49 -4.28 -10.56 14.35
N ASN A 50 -4.46 -11.56 15.22
CA ASN A 50 -3.70 -12.82 15.21
C ASN A 50 -4.02 -13.63 13.93
N SER A 51 -2.96 -14.09 13.24
CA SER A 51 -2.94 -14.64 11.88
C SER A 51 -3.79 -15.91 11.65
N THR A 52 -4.27 -16.13 10.41
CA THR A 52 -3.67 -17.24 9.60
C THR A 52 -3.72 -17.05 8.07
N ASN A 53 -4.09 -15.89 7.54
CA ASN A 53 -3.88 -15.57 6.11
C ASN A 53 -3.72 -14.06 5.95
N VAL A 54 -2.51 -13.61 5.59
CA VAL A 54 -2.13 -12.20 5.41
C VAL A 54 -3.12 -11.46 4.50
N LEU A 55 -3.49 -12.10 3.38
CA LEU A 55 -4.42 -11.52 2.41
C LEU A 55 -5.82 -11.35 3.01
N SER A 56 -6.29 -12.34 3.77
CA SER A 56 -7.58 -12.26 4.47
C SER A 56 -7.61 -11.14 5.51
N GLY A 57 -6.48 -10.87 6.18
CA GLY A 57 -6.33 -9.73 7.08
C GLY A 57 -6.47 -8.40 6.35
N ALA A 58 -5.69 -8.22 5.28
CA ALA A 58 -5.73 -7.02 4.43
C ALA A 58 -7.14 -6.78 3.85
N LEU A 59 -7.79 -7.81 3.32
CA LEU A 59 -9.14 -7.70 2.76
C LEU A 59 -10.19 -7.28 3.80
N LYS A 60 -10.06 -7.73 5.06
CA LYS A 60 -10.95 -7.29 6.15
C LYS A 60 -10.80 -5.80 6.42
N ILE A 61 -9.58 -5.26 6.40
CA ILE A 61 -9.31 -3.83 6.57
C ILE A 61 -9.94 -3.05 5.42
N CYS A 62 -9.71 -3.47 4.18
CA CYS A 62 -10.28 -2.82 2.99
C CYS A 62 -11.82 -2.80 2.99
N LYS A 63 -12.48 -3.87 3.45
CA LYS A 63 -13.95 -3.94 3.52
C LYS A 63 -14.56 -2.88 4.43
N GLN A 64 -13.79 -2.31 5.36
CA GLN A 64 -14.24 -1.22 6.23
C GLN A 64 -14.18 0.15 5.54
N ARG A 65 -13.77 0.21 4.27
CA ARG A 65 -13.65 1.44 3.46
C ARG A 65 -14.41 1.24 2.14
N PRO A 66 -15.73 1.50 2.09
CA PRO A 66 -16.56 1.17 0.91
C PRO A 66 -16.25 2.02 -0.34
N VAL A 67 -15.39 3.04 -0.23
CA VAL A 67 -15.03 3.95 -1.33
C VAL A 67 -13.96 3.34 -2.25
N VAL A 68 -13.29 2.25 -1.84
CA VAL A 68 -12.21 1.63 -2.62
C VAL A 68 -12.67 0.33 -3.29
N LYS A 69 -12.34 0.18 -4.58
CA LYS A 69 -12.38 -1.12 -5.26
C LYS A 69 -11.07 -1.84 -4.96
N VAL A 70 -11.14 -3.07 -4.44
CA VAL A 70 -9.95 -3.84 -4.05
C VAL A 70 -9.82 -5.08 -4.91
N GLU A 71 -8.62 -5.26 -5.46
CA GLU A 71 -8.18 -6.46 -6.18
C GLU A 71 -6.95 -7.01 -5.46
N THR A 72 -6.73 -8.32 -5.57
CA THR A 72 -5.63 -9.02 -4.90
C THR A 72 -4.78 -9.75 -5.90
N LEU A 73 -3.47 -9.63 -5.77
CA LEU A 73 -2.50 -10.28 -6.64
C LEU A 73 -1.48 -11.04 -5.77
N ILE A 74 -1.27 -12.31 -6.10
CA ILE A 74 -0.19 -13.14 -5.53
C ILE A 74 0.72 -13.50 -6.69
N MET A 75 2.02 -13.28 -6.53
CA MET A 75 3.04 -13.57 -7.53
C MET A 75 4.14 -14.44 -6.91
N GLU A 76 4.71 -15.34 -7.72
CA GLU A 76 5.86 -16.16 -7.36
C GLU A 76 7.13 -15.57 -7.96
N GLY A 77 8.19 -15.43 -7.15
CA GLY A 77 9.47 -14.88 -7.58
C GLY A 77 10.19 -14.12 -6.46
N ASP A 78 11.26 -13.40 -6.80
CA ASP A 78 11.90 -12.46 -5.86
C ASP A 78 10.94 -11.28 -5.60
N PRO A 79 10.57 -10.99 -4.33
CA PRO A 79 9.65 -9.89 -4.01
C PRO A 79 10.08 -8.54 -4.59
N LYS A 80 11.38 -8.26 -4.68
CA LYS A 80 11.92 -7.00 -5.21
C LYS A 80 11.49 -6.78 -6.67
N ASP A 81 11.64 -7.83 -7.47
CA ASP A 81 11.32 -7.80 -8.89
C ASP A 81 9.81 -7.87 -9.10
N MET A 82 9.13 -8.77 -8.40
CA MET A 82 7.69 -8.99 -8.58
C MET A 82 6.87 -7.74 -8.20
N ILE A 83 7.27 -7.00 -7.15
CA ILE A 83 6.58 -5.76 -6.76
C ILE A 83 6.74 -4.67 -7.83
N CYS A 84 7.96 -4.47 -8.34
CA CYS A 84 8.21 -3.47 -9.40
C CYS A 84 7.48 -3.86 -10.70
N GLN A 85 7.52 -5.14 -11.06
CA GLN A 85 6.83 -5.67 -12.24
C GLN A 85 5.31 -5.52 -12.11
N ALA A 86 4.73 -5.83 -10.95
CA ALA A 86 3.30 -5.65 -10.70
C ALA A 86 2.89 -4.18 -10.84
N ALA A 87 3.66 -3.27 -10.24
CA ALA A 87 3.38 -1.84 -10.31
C ALA A 87 3.35 -1.33 -11.76
N GLU A 88 4.31 -1.78 -12.59
CA GLU A 88 4.37 -1.47 -14.01
C GLU A 88 3.23 -2.11 -14.81
N GLN A 89 2.98 -3.41 -14.64
CA GLN A 89 1.94 -4.14 -15.37
C GLN A 89 0.54 -3.61 -15.10
N MET A 90 0.28 -3.12 -13.88
CA MET A 90 -1.02 -2.57 -13.50
C MET A 90 -1.17 -1.08 -13.84
N ASP A 91 -0.11 -0.44 -14.36
CA ASP A 91 -0.07 1.00 -14.62
C ASP A 91 -0.46 1.79 -13.35
N THR A 92 0.25 1.49 -12.26
CA THR A 92 -0.04 1.99 -10.92
C THR A 92 0.36 3.47 -10.79
N ASP A 93 -0.51 4.29 -10.19
CA ASP A 93 -0.22 5.71 -9.94
C ASP A 93 0.65 5.89 -8.68
N PHE A 94 0.49 5.02 -7.66
CA PHE A 94 1.36 4.98 -6.47
C PHE A 94 1.66 3.55 -6.00
N LEU A 95 2.94 3.21 -5.83
CA LEU A 95 3.36 2.01 -5.11
C LEU A 95 3.68 2.36 -3.65
N VAL A 96 3.05 1.64 -2.71
CA VAL A 96 3.16 1.84 -1.26
C VAL A 96 3.76 0.60 -0.62
N VAL A 97 4.77 0.80 0.23
CA VAL A 97 5.36 -0.27 1.04
C VAL A 97 5.55 0.16 2.49
N GLY A 98 5.60 -0.81 3.40
CA GLY A 98 6.05 -0.59 4.76
C GLY A 98 7.55 -0.29 4.84
N SER A 99 7.96 0.48 5.84
CA SER A 99 9.35 0.89 6.06
C SER A 99 10.30 -0.18 6.63
N ARG A 100 9.86 -1.44 6.75
CA ARG A 100 10.63 -2.52 7.42
C ARG A 100 12.11 -2.47 7.07
N GLY A 101 12.95 -2.45 8.10
CA GLY A 101 14.36 -2.83 8.07
C GLY A 101 14.55 -4.04 8.99
N LEU A 102 15.45 -4.96 8.64
CA LEU A 102 15.64 -6.29 9.24
C LEU A 102 15.62 -6.33 10.79
N GLY A 103 14.47 -6.66 11.39
CA GLY A 103 14.35 -7.11 12.79
C GLY A 103 15.01 -6.21 13.86
N LYS A 104 15.61 -6.84 14.88
CA LYS A 104 16.22 -6.18 16.06
C LYS A 104 17.45 -5.31 15.77
N ILE A 105 17.81 -5.12 14.49
CA ILE A 105 18.97 -4.30 14.12
C ILE A 105 18.52 -2.84 13.99
N LYS A 106 19.06 -2.05 14.91
CA LYS A 106 18.68 -0.67 15.22
C LYS A 106 18.75 0.27 14.01
N ARG A 107 17.69 1.08 13.89
CA ARG A 107 17.63 2.50 13.46
C ARG A 107 18.33 2.86 12.13
N ALA A 108 17.51 3.35 11.19
CA ALA A 108 17.84 4.18 10.02
C ALA A 108 18.12 3.49 8.67
N PHE A 109 17.90 2.18 8.52
CA PHE A 109 17.99 1.53 7.20
C PHE A 109 16.62 1.12 6.67
N LEU A 110 16.38 1.42 5.39
CA LEU A 110 15.31 0.80 4.60
C LEU A 110 15.58 -0.70 4.47
N GLY A 111 14.54 -1.52 4.48
CA GLY A 111 14.69 -2.95 4.19
C GLY A 111 14.99 -3.19 2.73
N SER A 112 15.48 -4.39 2.44
CA SER A 112 15.95 -4.76 1.10
C SER A 112 14.90 -4.58 0.00
N VAL A 113 13.61 -4.79 0.30
CA VAL A 113 12.52 -4.59 -0.66
C VAL A 113 12.22 -3.11 -0.86
N SER A 114 12.04 -2.35 0.23
CA SER A 114 11.72 -0.93 0.17
C SER A 114 12.86 -0.12 -0.45
N ASP A 115 14.11 -0.45 -0.12
CA ASP A 115 15.31 0.12 -0.73
C ASP A 115 15.40 -0.20 -2.23
N TYR A 116 15.18 -1.46 -2.62
CA TYR A 116 15.17 -1.84 -4.04
C TYR A 116 14.10 -1.08 -4.82
N CYS A 117 12.86 -1.08 -4.32
CA CYS A 117 11.74 -0.43 -4.99
C CYS A 117 11.94 1.10 -5.09
N ALA A 118 12.56 1.73 -4.08
CA ALA A 118 12.88 3.16 -4.13
C ALA A 118 13.78 3.54 -5.32
N HIS A 119 14.63 2.60 -5.77
CA HIS A 119 15.54 2.82 -6.89
C HIS A 119 14.99 2.30 -8.23
N HIS A 120 14.02 1.39 -8.24
CA HIS A 120 13.61 0.66 -9.45
C HIS A 120 12.13 0.83 -9.84
N ALA A 121 11.27 1.31 -8.94
CA ALA A 121 9.86 1.53 -9.26
C ALA A 121 9.71 2.59 -10.35
N ARG A 122 8.93 2.27 -11.38
CA ARG A 122 8.63 3.18 -12.51
C ARG A 122 7.44 4.11 -12.25
N CYS A 123 6.96 4.15 -11.00
CA CYS A 123 5.85 4.99 -10.55
C CYS A 123 6.24 5.71 -9.25
N PRO A 124 5.52 6.77 -8.87
CA PRO A 124 5.64 7.36 -7.54
C PRO A 124 5.62 6.30 -6.43
N PHE A 125 6.62 6.37 -5.56
CA PHE A 125 6.87 5.37 -4.54
C PHE A 125 6.79 5.95 -3.12
N LEU A 126 6.03 5.29 -2.25
CA LEU A 126 5.75 5.72 -0.88
C LEU A 126 6.26 4.67 0.11
N ILE A 127 7.15 5.09 1.00
CA ILE A 127 7.59 4.28 2.12
C ILE A 127 6.89 4.79 3.37
N VAL A 128 6.01 3.97 3.93
CA VAL A 128 5.21 4.34 5.10
C VAL A 128 5.84 3.75 6.35
N LYS A 129 6.12 4.63 7.31
CA LYS A 129 6.71 4.27 8.59
C LYS A 129 5.71 4.48 9.73
N PRO A 130 5.48 3.48 10.59
CA PRO A 130 4.65 3.68 11.77
C PRO A 130 5.28 4.71 12.71
N PRO A 131 4.46 5.51 13.41
CA PRO A 131 4.97 6.45 14.41
C PRO A 131 5.77 5.69 15.48
N HIS A 132 6.89 6.27 15.89
CA HIS A 132 7.65 5.76 17.03
C HIS A 132 6.80 5.89 18.30
N HIS A 133 6.66 4.80 19.06
CA HIS A 133 6.28 4.89 20.48
C HIS A 133 7.51 5.28 21.31
#